data_AF-A0A0S3SAC9-F1
#
_entry.id   AF-A0A0S3SAC9-F1
#
_cell.length_a   1.000
_cell.length_b   1.000
_cell.length_c   1.000
_cell.angle_alpha   90.00
_cell.angle_beta   90.00
_cell.angle_gamma   90.00
#
_symmetry.space_group_name_H-M   'P 1'
#
loop_
_entity.id
_entity.type
_entity.pdbx_description
1 polymer ?
#
loop_
_entity_poly.entity_id
_entity_poly.type
_entity_poly.pdbx_seq_one_letter_code
_entity_poly.pdbx_strand_id
1 'polypeptide(L)'
;MLTKSQEKNSEEEMKPLQTLLMKSLSVCSLPASASTLQQIALHQPKGVAKVVLKKGKTQIFKDGNPMVYSGAVDRIIGRPPPKTGDVVLVADGTEKPIGWGLYNSVSMFCVRLMQLEDEATSDSYCALNMEKLIETRIDAAVEVRRRLGLPSVHTNAYRLINSEGDRLSGLIIDVFGDVAVVASSAAWVEKYKSEIEACLGKINYINHINWRPSVDILKEDGMNESDLKEMHSSTCPERTKIVENGIGYTISLKGQKTGFYADQRENRQFISTISDGLKVLDLCCYSGGFALNAVRGGALNVTGIDTSLLALELAKENVLLNSIDPGRISFLKEDATEYMKGALLRNESWDIVIIDPPKLAPTKKVLHSASGMYRNLNSLAMQLTKRGGLLMTCSCSGAVTQSGIFLRILQGAASMAGRKITVLRQSGAACDHPIDPSYPEGAYLTNILLRVS
;
A
#
# COMPACT_ATOMS: atom_id res chain seq x y z
N MET A 1 -12.38 68.38 -80.51
CA MET A 1 -11.55 69.48 -79.99
C MET A 1 -10.89 68.99 -78.72
N LEU A 2 -9.54 68.92 -78.69
CA LEU A 2 -8.62 69.12 -77.55
C LEU A 2 -8.96 68.33 -76.25
N THR A 3 -8.14 67.47 -75.63
CA THR A 3 -6.67 67.29 -75.52
C THR A 3 -6.47 65.99 -74.69
N LYS A 4 -5.75 64.96 -75.15
CA LYS A 4 -4.31 64.66 -74.85
C LYS A 4 -3.87 64.84 -73.39
N SER A 5 -3.57 63.71 -72.72
CA SER A 5 -2.28 63.41 -72.05
C SER A 5 -2.35 62.00 -71.41
N GLN A 6 -1.84 60.97 -72.08
CA GLN A 6 -0.46 60.44 -71.96
C GLN A 6 -0.37 59.28 -70.96
N GLU A 7 -0.61 58.06 -71.45
CA GLU A 7 0.06 56.85 -70.98
C GLU A 7 0.92 56.35 -72.15
N LYS A 8 2.23 56.28 -71.94
CA LYS A 8 3.14 55.63 -72.88
C LYS A 8 4.32 55.01 -72.13
N ASN A 9 4.49 53.72 -72.39
CA ASN A 9 5.69 52.89 -72.25
C ASN A 9 6.13 52.60 -70.80
N SER A 10 6.52 51.38 -70.44
CA SER A 10 7.12 50.31 -71.25
C SER A 10 7.01 48.98 -70.50
N GLU A 11 6.75 47.92 -71.26
CA GLU A 11 7.07 46.53 -70.91
C GLU A 11 8.58 46.35 -70.70
N GLU A 12 8.89 45.28 -69.95
CA GLU A 12 10.19 44.61 -69.74
C GLU A 12 10.88 44.86 -68.40
N GLU A 13 10.53 44.04 -67.39
CA GLU A 13 11.51 43.20 -66.68
C GLU A 13 10.80 42.16 -65.77
N MET A 14 10.92 40.90 -66.18
CA MET A 14 11.06 39.66 -65.38
C MET A 14 10.40 39.49 -63.98
N LYS A 15 9.54 38.46 -63.92
CA LYS A 15 9.25 37.58 -62.76
C LYS A 15 10.53 37.12 -62.02
N PRO A 16 10.51 36.73 -60.72
CA PRO A 16 9.39 36.05 -60.05
C PRO A 16 9.15 36.47 -58.58
N LEU A 17 7.96 37.00 -58.28
CA LEU A 17 7.47 37.17 -56.90
C LEU A 17 6.10 36.48 -56.71
N GLN A 18 5.95 35.26 -57.20
CA GLN A 18 4.74 34.45 -56.99
C GLN A 18 5.03 32.97 -56.65
N THR A 19 6.24 32.67 -56.17
CA THR A 19 6.61 31.31 -55.72
C THR A 19 7.02 31.30 -54.25
N LEU A 20 6.31 32.03 -53.38
CA LEU A 20 6.65 32.06 -51.94
C LEU A 20 5.48 32.18 -50.96
N LEU A 21 4.25 31.84 -51.36
CA LEU A 21 3.10 31.87 -50.43
C LEU A 21 2.16 30.66 -50.51
N MET A 22 2.65 29.52 -50.98
CA MET A 22 1.98 28.21 -50.88
C MET A 22 2.94 27.12 -50.38
N LYS A 23 3.67 27.41 -49.29
CA LYS A 23 4.47 26.43 -48.54
C LYS A 23 4.35 26.67 -47.04
N SER A 24 3.16 26.46 -46.47
CA SER A 24 3.03 26.31 -45.01
C SER A 24 1.68 25.73 -44.59
N LEU A 25 1.26 24.63 -45.21
CA LEU A 25 0.34 23.67 -44.58
C LEU A 25 0.80 22.27 -44.98
N SER A 26 2.03 21.94 -44.58
CA SER A 26 2.46 20.55 -44.46
C SER A 26 1.71 19.97 -43.27
N VAL A 27 0.56 19.36 -43.51
CA VAL A 27 0.05 18.33 -42.60
C VAL A 27 1.14 17.27 -42.58
N CYS A 28 1.91 17.25 -41.48
CA CYS A 28 2.94 16.25 -41.26
C CYS A 28 2.24 14.89 -41.33
N SER A 29 2.44 14.15 -42.42
CA SER A 29 1.99 12.77 -42.52
C SER A 29 2.76 11.98 -41.48
N LEU A 30 2.07 11.58 -40.41
CA LEU A 30 2.61 10.79 -39.30
C LEU A 30 3.23 9.49 -39.85
N PRO A 31 4.35 8.99 -39.27
CA PRO A 31 4.78 7.63 -39.54
C PRO A 31 3.68 6.68 -39.07
N ALA A 32 3.32 5.69 -39.89
CA ALA A 32 2.32 4.66 -39.58
C ALA A 32 2.69 3.73 -38.37
N SER A 33 3.69 4.12 -37.58
CA SER A 33 4.27 3.38 -36.46
C SER A 33 4.28 4.15 -35.13
N ALA A 34 3.65 5.32 -35.04
CA ALA A 34 3.61 6.11 -33.80
C ALA A 34 2.69 5.46 -32.75
N SER A 35 3.17 5.29 -31.52
CA SER A 35 2.39 4.67 -30.44
C SER A 35 1.20 5.55 -30.01
N THR A 36 0.18 4.97 -29.38
CA THR A 36 -1.00 5.69 -28.89
C THR A 36 -0.58 6.82 -27.94
N LEU A 37 0.31 6.56 -26.99
CA LEU A 37 0.78 7.61 -26.08
C LEU A 37 1.59 8.69 -26.80
N GLN A 38 2.35 8.36 -27.85
CA GLN A 38 3.03 9.39 -28.66
C GLN A 38 2.01 10.30 -29.34
N GLN A 39 0.96 9.73 -29.93
CA GLN A 39 -0.08 10.50 -30.60
C GLN A 39 -0.82 11.41 -29.62
N ILE A 40 -1.19 10.92 -28.45
CA ILE A 40 -1.89 11.72 -27.43
C ILE A 40 -0.96 12.81 -26.87
N ALA A 41 0.31 12.51 -26.62
CA ALA A 41 1.28 13.48 -26.13
C ALA A 41 1.53 14.65 -27.10
N LEU A 42 1.43 14.42 -28.42
CA LEU A 42 1.55 15.49 -29.43
C LEU A 42 0.43 16.53 -29.36
N HIS A 43 -0.74 16.14 -28.84
CA HIS A 43 -1.90 17.02 -28.70
C HIS A 43 -1.94 17.74 -27.34
N GLN A 44 -0.95 17.49 -26.46
CA GLN A 44 -0.85 18.17 -25.17
C GLN A 44 -0.24 19.58 -25.34
N PRO A 45 -0.91 20.66 -24.87
CA PRO A 45 -0.49 22.04 -25.14
C PRO A 45 0.93 22.40 -24.67
N LYS A 46 1.41 21.74 -23.61
CA LYS A 46 2.73 22.00 -22.99
C LYS A 46 3.82 21.03 -23.46
N GLY A 47 3.49 20.08 -24.34
CA GLY A 47 4.32 18.91 -24.60
C GLY A 47 4.45 18.00 -23.35
N VAL A 48 4.95 16.78 -23.55
CA VAL A 48 5.16 15.81 -22.46
C VAL A 48 6.62 15.38 -22.47
N ALA A 49 7.32 15.58 -21.36
CA ALA A 49 8.70 15.13 -21.22
C ALA A 49 8.78 13.60 -21.23
N LYS A 50 9.94 13.07 -21.61
CA LYS A 50 10.18 11.64 -21.78
C LYS A 50 11.37 11.21 -20.92
N VAL A 51 11.18 10.19 -20.10
CA VAL A 51 12.22 9.49 -19.35
C VAL A 51 12.62 8.26 -20.15
N VAL A 52 13.86 8.23 -20.63
CA VAL A 52 14.41 7.14 -21.45
C VAL A 52 15.18 6.19 -20.56
N LEU A 53 14.85 4.90 -20.65
CA LEU A 53 15.45 3.84 -19.84
C LEU A 53 16.73 3.29 -20.48
N LYS A 54 17.66 2.82 -19.64
CA LYS A 54 18.87 2.12 -20.06
C LYS A 54 18.54 0.85 -20.83
N LYS A 55 19.34 0.55 -21.86
CA LYS A 55 19.24 -0.70 -22.62
C LYS A 55 19.32 -1.90 -21.67
N GLY A 56 18.38 -2.85 -21.81
CA GLY A 56 18.30 -4.04 -20.97
C GLY A 56 17.63 -3.86 -19.60
N LYS A 57 17.19 -2.64 -19.25
CA LYS A 57 16.42 -2.37 -18.01
C LYS A 57 14.94 -2.10 -18.26
N THR A 58 14.47 -2.20 -19.49
CA THR A 58 13.09 -1.89 -19.88
C THR A 58 12.10 -3.02 -19.56
N GLN A 59 12.52 -4.29 -19.65
CA GLN A 59 11.59 -5.41 -19.65
C GLN A 59 10.76 -5.50 -18.36
N ILE A 60 11.39 -5.33 -17.19
CA ILE A 60 10.71 -5.35 -15.89
C ILE A 60 9.54 -4.35 -15.79
N PHE A 61 9.65 -3.20 -16.46
CA PHE A 61 8.60 -2.17 -16.47
C PHE A 61 7.53 -2.44 -17.53
N LYS A 62 7.90 -3.03 -18.67
CA LYS A 62 6.94 -3.55 -19.65
C LYS A 62 6.11 -4.69 -19.07
N ASP A 63 6.71 -5.49 -18.19
CA ASP A 63 6.04 -6.56 -17.45
C ASP A 63 5.18 -6.01 -16.30
N GLY A 64 5.09 -4.70 -16.12
CA GLY A 64 4.13 -4.03 -15.24
C GLY A 64 4.69 -3.49 -13.93
N ASN A 65 5.98 -3.67 -13.61
CA ASN A 65 6.52 -3.14 -12.36
C ASN A 65 6.36 -1.60 -12.35
N PRO A 66 5.69 -1.00 -11.34
CA PRO A 66 5.35 0.41 -11.39
C PRO A 66 6.52 1.33 -10.98
N MET A 67 7.63 0.78 -10.48
CA MET A 67 8.64 1.53 -9.74
C MET A 67 9.92 1.77 -10.56
N VAL A 68 9.91 2.77 -11.45
CA VAL A 68 11.10 3.13 -12.23
C VAL A 68 12.14 3.80 -11.33
N TYR A 69 13.12 3.02 -10.90
CA TYR A 69 14.20 3.51 -10.05
C TYR A 69 15.25 4.30 -10.83
N SER A 70 15.88 5.29 -10.18
CA SER A 70 16.84 6.22 -10.80
C SER A 70 17.98 5.51 -11.54
N GLY A 71 18.46 4.39 -11.01
CA GLY A 71 19.48 3.55 -11.64
C GLY A 71 19.10 2.97 -13.02
N ALA A 72 17.81 2.89 -13.34
CA ALA A 72 17.30 2.43 -14.65
C ALA A 72 17.19 3.54 -15.70
N VAL A 73 17.28 4.81 -15.31
CA VAL A 73 17.15 5.96 -16.21
C VAL A 73 18.47 6.24 -16.91
N ASP A 74 18.42 6.39 -18.25
CA ASP A 74 19.57 6.78 -19.09
C ASP A 74 19.63 8.29 -19.26
N ARG A 75 18.52 8.88 -19.73
CA ARG A 75 18.41 10.32 -19.98
C ARG A 75 16.96 10.79 -19.90
N ILE A 76 16.79 12.10 -19.72
CA ILE A 76 15.50 12.78 -19.69
C ILE A 76 15.44 13.78 -20.85
N ILE A 77 14.36 13.72 -21.63
CA ILE A 77 14.13 14.56 -22.81
C ILE A 77 12.94 15.46 -22.53
N GLY A 78 13.15 16.77 -22.52
CA GLY A 78 12.11 17.78 -22.31
C GLY A 78 12.76 19.14 -22.04
N ARG A 79 12.19 20.21 -22.61
CA ARG A 79 12.63 21.59 -22.35
C ARG A 79 11.40 22.46 -22.05
N PRO A 80 11.24 22.97 -20.81
CA PRO A 80 12.10 22.74 -19.64
C PRO A 80 12.11 21.27 -19.16
N PRO A 81 13.11 20.85 -18.37
CA PRO A 81 13.09 19.53 -17.72
C PRO A 81 11.85 19.36 -16.83
N PRO A 82 11.33 18.12 -16.69
CA PRO A 82 10.18 17.86 -15.83
C PRO A 82 10.53 18.12 -14.36
N LYS A 83 9.53 18.53 -13.59
CA LYS A 83 9.59 18.75 -12.16
C LYS A 83 8.83 17.64 -11.42
N THR A 84 9.08 17.49 -10.11
CA THR A 84 8.35 16.52 -9.29
C THR A 84 6.83 16.72 -9.41
N GLY A 85 6.13 15.63 -9.69
CA GLY A 85 4.69 15.60 -9.92
C GLY A 85 4.28 15.79 -11.39
N ASP A 86 5.20 16.10 -12.31
CA ASP A 86 4.87 16.21 -13.74
C ASP A 86 4.57 14.84 -14.36
N VAL A 87 3.60 14.84 -15.27
CA VAL A 87 3.31 13.68 -16.14
C VAL A 87 4.44 13.54 -17.16
N VAL A 88 5.01 12.35 -17.24
CA VAL A 88 6.07 12.01 -18.19
C VAL A 88 5.77 10.71 -18.92
N LEU A 89 6.23 10.62 -20.17
CA LEU A 89 6.32 9.34 -20.87
C LEU A 89 7.54 8.57 -20.34
N VAL A 90 7.40 7.26 -20.20
CA VAL A 90 8.53 6.35 -19.99
C VAL A 90 8.77 5.61 -21.29
N ALA A 91 10.00 5.62 -21.77
CA ALA A 91 10.36 5.04 -23.06
C ALA A 91 11.57 4.11 -22.95
N ASP A 92 11.65 3.15 -23.88
CA ASP A 92 12.82 2.30 -24.02
C ASP A 92 14.00 3.05 -24.66
N GLY A 93 15.15 2.37 -24.78
CA GLY A 93 16.37 2.99 -25.32
C GLY A 93 16.26 3.49 -26.77
N THR A 94 15.22 3.07 -27.51
CA THR A 94 14.91 3.56 -28.87
C THR A 94 13.91 4.73 -28.87
N GLU A 95 13.58 5.23 -27.68
CA GLU A 95 12.63 6.31 -27.41
C GLU A 95 11.16 6.00 -27.73
N LYS A 96 10.84 4.72 -27.92
CA LYS A 96 9.46 4.23 -28.02
C LYS A 96 8.83 4.17 -26.62
N PRO A 97 7.68 4.82 -26.37
CA PRO A 97 7.01 4.73 -25.09
C PRO A 97 6.59 3.32 -24.74
N ILE A 98 6.65 3.04 -23.44
CA ILE A 98 6.20 1.79 -22.81
C ILE A 98 5.05 2.06 -21.84
N GLY A 99 4.85 3.33 -21.49
CA GLY A 99 3.84 3.78 -20.54
C GLY A 99 4.05 5.25 -20.20
N TRP A 100 3.26 5.74 -19.26
CA TRP A 100 3.40 7.07 -18.68
C TRP A 100 3.25 7.00 -17.16
N GLY A 101 3.78 8.01 -16.48
CA GLY A 101 3.78 8.05 -15.03
C GLY A 101 4.09 9.43 -14.50
N LEU A 102 4.23 9.52 -13.18
CA LEU A 102 4.57 10.77 -12.50
C LEU A 102 6.03 10.79 -12.11
N TYR A 103 6.71 11.85 -12.54
CA TYR A 103 8.13 12.04 -12.32
C TYR A 103 8.41 12.58 -10.92
N ASN A 104 9.52 12.15 -10.32
CA ASN A 104 10.09 12.72 -9.11
C ASN A 104 11.61 12.84 -9.29
N SER A 105 12.16 14.05 -9.15
CA SER A 105 13.60 14.30 -9.33
C SER A 105 14.45 13.94 -8.12
N VAL A 106 13.84 13.76 -6.94
CA VAL A 106 14.53 13.54 -5.67
C VAL A 106 14.45 12.07 -5.23
N SER A 107 13.29 11.45 -5.44
CA SER A 107 13.04 10.07 -5.02
C SER A 107 13.96 9.06 -5.71
N MET A 108 14.30 7.97 -4.99
CA MET A 108 14.91 6.80 -5.63
C MET A 108 14.01 6.23 -6.73
N PHE A 109 12.69 6.41 -6.62
CA PHE A 109 11.71 6.04 -7.61
C PHE A 109 11.40 7.23 -8.52
N CYS A 110 12.28 7.40 -9.51
CA CYS A 110 12.29 8.53 -10.43
C CYS A 110 10.99 8.67 -11.24
N VAL A 111 10.34 7.57 -11.60
CA VAL A 111 8.97 7.60 -12.15
C VAL A 111 8.14 6.52 -11.48
N ARG A 112 6.96 6.90 -10.99
CA ARG A 112 5.90 5.94 -10.64
C ARG A 112 5.02 5.77 -11.87
N LEU A 113 5.15 4.62 -12.53
CA LEU A 113 4.36 4.29 -13.72
C LEU A 113 2.90 4.18 -13.34
N MET A 114 2.08 4.91 -14.10
CA MET A 114 0.65 4.97 -13.91
C MET A 114 -0.04 4.04 -14.90
N GLN A 115 0.20 4.13 -16.19
CA GLN A 115 -0.46 3.27 -17.19
C GLN A 115 0.54 2.85 -18.26
N LEU A 116 0.45 1.60 -18.71
CA LEU A 116 1.29 1.07 -19.80
C LEU A 116 0.73 1.49 -21.17
N GLU A 117 1.58 1.46 -22.19
CA GLU A 117 1.20 1.77 -23.57
C GLU A 117 0.08 0.86 -24.10
N ASP A 118 0.15 -0.44 -23.81
CA ASP A 118 -0.84 -1.42 -24.29
C ASP A 118 -2.22 -1.19 -23.64
N GLU A 119 -2.22 -0.72 -22.40
CA GLU A 119 -3.45 -0.34 -21.68
C GLU A 119 -4.04 0.94 -22.23
N ALA A 120 -3.20 1.95 -22.49
CA ALA A 120 -3.63 3.21 -23.10
C ALA A 120 -4.13 3.02 -24.54
N THR A 121 -3.63 2.00 -25.23
CA THR A 121 -4.11 1.59 -26.56
C THR A 121 -5.48 0.93 -26.49
N SER A 122 -5.73 0.14 -25.44
CA SER A 122 -7.01 -0.53 -25.23
C SER A 122 -8.09 0.43 -24.72
N ASP A 123 -7.70 1.35 -23.83
CA ASP A 123 -8.56 2.41 -23.30
C ASP A 123 -7.77 3.72 -23.16
N SER A 124 -8.02 4.63 -24.10
CA SER A 124 -7.39 5.94 -24.14
C SER A 124 -8.02 6.95 -23.18
N TYR A 125 -9.12 6.61 -22.49
CA TYR A 125 -9.86 7.56 -21.65
C TYR A 125 -9.00 8.17 -20.54
N CYS A 126 -8.12 7.37 -19.95
CA CYS A 126 -7.21 7.77 -18.87
C CYS A 126 -5.81 8.19 -19.36
N ALA A 127 -5.52 8.05 -20.65
CA ALA A 127 -4.17 8.25 -21.17
C ALA A 127 -3.69 9.69 -20.92
N LEU A 128 -2.58 9.82 -20.18
CA LEU A 128 -1.98 11.09 -19.75
C LEU A 128 -2.94 12.00 -18.94
N ASN A 129 -3.99 11.44 -18.34
CA ASN A 129 -4.94 12.16 -17.51
C ASN A 129 -5.02 11.53 -16.12
N MET A 130 -4.34 12.14 -15.16
CA MET A 130 -4.26 11.61 -13.81
C MET A 130 -5.59 11.67 -13.06
N GLU A 131 -6.38 12.73 -13.25
CA GLU A 131 -7.66 12.93 -12.55
C GLU A 131 -8.65 11.80 -12.89
N LYS A 132 -8.79 11.50 -14.18
CA LYS A 132 -9.61 10.38 -14.68
C LYS A 132 -9.09 9.02 -14.25
N LEU A 133 -7.76 8.85 -14.23
CA LEU A 133 -7.14 7.61 -13.81
C LEU A 133 -7.39 7.33 -12.32
N ILE A 134 -7.28 8.36 -11.47
CA ILE A 134 -7.56 8.26 -10.03
C ILE A 134 -9.01 7.82 -9.83
N GLU A 135 -9.97 8.51 -10.46
CA GLU A 135 -11.39 8.14 -10.39
C GLU A 135 -11.61 6.68 -10.82
N THR A 136 -11.13 6.32 -12.01
CA THR A 136 -11.29 4.97 -12.56
C THR A 136 -10.70 3.88 -11.66
N ARG A 137 -9.53 4.12 -11.05
CA ARG A 137 -8.87 3.13 -10.19
C ARG A 137 -9.48 3.05 -8.80
N ILE A 138 -9.94 4.16 -8.23
CA ILE A 138 -10.68 4.16 -6.98
C ILE A 138 -12.00 3.39 -7.18
N ASP A 139 -12.74 3.64 -8.26
CA ASP A 139 -13.97 2.93 -8.57
C ASP A 139 -13.73 1.42 -8.77
N ALA A 140 -12.66 1.05 -9.48
CA ALA A 140 -12.28 -0.34 -9.65
C ALA A 140 -11.95 -1.00 -8.30
N ALA A 141 -11.24 -0.31 -7.41
CA ALA A 141 -10.90 -0.82 -6.09
C ALA A 141 -12.15 -0.97 -5.19
N VAL A 142 -13.09 -0.02 -5.23
CA VAL A 142 -14.40 -0.11 -4.56
C VAL A 142 -15.13 -1.36 -5.04
N GLU A 143 -15.20 -1.59 -6.34
CA GLU A 143 -15.87 -2.75 -6.92
C GLU A 143 -15.22 -4.07 -6.50
N VAL A 144 -13.88 -4.13 -6.43
CA VAL A 144 -13.16 -5.29 -5.90
C VAL A 144 -13.55 -5.56 -4.45
N ARG A 145 -13.56 -4.54 -3.58
CA ARG A 145 -13.93 -4.72 -2.16
C ARG A 145 -15.40 -5.13 -2.02
N ARG A 146 -16.29 -4.59 -2.84
CA ARG A 146 -17.70 -4.99 -2.88
C ARG A 146 -17.86 -6.47 -3.23
N ARG A 147 -17.09 -6.98 -4.20
CA ARG A 147 -17.08 -8.42 -4.55
C ARG A 147 -16.49 -9.30 -3.46
N LEU A 148 -15.58 -8.77 -2.65
CA LEU A 148 -15.08 -9.42 -1.43
C LEU A 148 -16.09 -9.36 -0.26
N GLY A 149 -17.25 -8.73 -0.45
CA GLY A 149 -18.27 -8.58 0.59
C GLY A 149 -17.98 -7.47 1.60
N LEU A 150 -17.25 -6.43 1.19
CA LEU A 150 -16.84 -5.30 2.04
C LEU A 150 -17.42 -3.97 1.52
N PRO A 151 -17.98 -3.11 2.40
CA PRO A 151 -18.34 -3.41 3.78
C PRO A 151 -19.54 -4.36 3.87
N SER A 152 -19.72 -5.00 5.02
CA SER A 152 -20.90 -5.78 5.39
C SER A 152 -21.36 -5.46 6.81
N VAL A 153 -22.51 -6.00 7.21
CA VAL A 153 -23.02 -5.90 8.59
C VAL A 153 -22.06 -6.51 9.63
N HIS A 154 -21.18 -7.41 9.21
CA HIS A 154 -20.21 -8.06 10.08
C HIS A 154 -18.80 -7.49 9.94
N THR A 155 -18.52 -6.65 8.94
CA THR A 155 -17.19 -6.06 8.74
C THR A 155 -17.29 -4.73 8.02
N ASN A 156 -16.97 -3.63 8.72
CA ASN A 156 -16.87 -2.28 8.16
C ASN A 156 -15.48 -1.65 8.38
N ALA A 157 -14.48 -2.48 8.70
CA ALA A 157 -13.08 -2.13 8.77
C ALA A 157 -12.28 -2.90 7.71
N TYR A 158 -11.73 -2.20 6.73
CA TYR A 158 -11.03 -2.81 5.60
C TYR A 158 -10.14 -1.80 4.87
N ARG A 159 -9.24 -2.32 4.04
CA ARG A 159 -8.42 -1.53 3.13
C ARG A 159 -9.14 -1.30 1.80
N LEU A 160 -9.43 -0.05 1.47
CA LEU A 160 -10.01 0.34 0.19
C LEU A 160 -8.95 0.41 -0.92
N ILE A 161 -7.79 1.03 -0.66
CA ILE A 161 -6.68 1.15 -1.61
C ILE A 161 -5.39 0.64 -0.96
N ASN A 162 -4.68 -0.25 -1.64
CA ASN A 162 -3.42 -0.85 -1.22
C ASN A 162 -2.26 -0.54 -2.17
N SER A 163 -2.01 0.76 -2.41
CA SER A 163 -0.83 1.24 -3.15
C SER A 163 -0.66 0.57 -4.50
N GLU A 164 0.48 -0.09 -4.78
CA GLU A 164 0.77 -0.79 -6.02
C GLU A 164 -0.23 -1.92 -6.30
N GLY A 165 -0.78 -2.57 -5.27
CA GLY A 165 -1.79 -3.62 -5.43
C GLY A 165 -3.08 -3.15 -6.08
N ASP A 166 -3.40 -1.86 -5.95
CA ASP A 166 -4.50 -1.18 -6.64
C ASP A 166 -4.00 -0.18 -7.69
N ARG A 167 -2.72 -0.31 -8.05
CA ARG A 167 -2.05 0.47 -9.08
C ARG A 167 -2.08 1.98 -8.82
N LEU A 168 -2.12 2.40 -7.56
CA LEU A 168 -2.00 3.78 -7.12
C LEU A 168 -0.81 3.91 -6.16
N SER A 169 0.38 3.66 -6.71
CA SER A 169 1.64 3.58 -5.94
C SER A 169 1.85 4.78 -5.01
N GLY A 170 1.92 4.52 -3.71
CA GLY A 170 2.08 5.52 -2.65
C GLY A 170 0.78 6.01 -2.00
N LEU A 171 -0.39 5.54 -2.46
CA LEU A 171 -1.69 5.84 -1.86
C LEU A 171 -2.21 4.60 -1.12
N ILE A 172 -2.47 4.75 0.18
CA ILE A 172 -3.18 3.76 0.99
C ILE A 172 -4.45 4.42 1.54
N ILE A 173 -5.57 3.71 1.50
CA ILE A 173 -6.83 4.18 2.08
C ILE A 173 -7.43 3.02 2.89
N ASP A 174 -7.55 3.21 4.20
CA ASP A 174 -8.28 2.30 5.08
C ASP A 174 -9.64 2.93 5.43
N VAL A 175 -10.70 2.13 5.42
CA VAL A 175 -12.05 2.55 5.80
C VAL A 175 -12.40 1.93 7.15
N PHE A 176 -12.83 2.76 8.09
CA PHE A 176 -13.20 2.38 9.45
C PHE A 176 -14.57 2.96 9.79
N GLY A 177 -15.61 2.15 9.59
CA GLY A 177 -16.99 2.63 9.73
C GLY A 177 -17.30 3.62 8.62
N ASP A 178 -17.54 4.88 8.99
CA ASP A 178 -17.80 5.99 8.08
C ASP A 178 -16.59 6.93 7.88
N VAL A 179 -15.41 6.53 8.37
CA VAL A 179 -14.17 7.30 8.25
C VAL A 179 -13.23 6.64 7.25
N ALA A 180 -12.75 7.41 6.27
CA ALA A 180 -11.63 7.04 5.41
C ALA A 180 -10.32 7.64 5.96
N VAL A 181 -9.36 6.78 6.31
CA VAL A 181 -8.01 7.19 6.69
C VAL A 181 -7.10 7.06 5.48
N VAL A 182 -6.67 8.19 4.93
CA VAL A 182 -5.78 8.24 3.77
C VAL A 182 -4.35 8.37 4.25
N ALA A 183 -3.50 7.41 3.90
CA ALA A 183 -2.07 7.46 4.12
C ALA A 183 -1.36 7.71 2.80
N SER A 184 -0.69 8.85 2.71
CA SER A 184 0.08 9.28 1.55
C SER A 184 1.57 9.04 1.80
N SER A 185 2.25 8.42 0.84
CA SER A 185 3.68 8.16 0.89
C SER A 185 4.40 8.48 -0.43
N ALA A 186 3.76 9.27 -1.29
CA ALA A 186 4.35 9.73 -2.54
C ALA A 186 3.93 11.17 -2.85
N ALA A 187 4.86 11.96 -3.40
CA ALA A 187 4.65 13.39 -3.68
C ALA A 187 3.41 13.68 -4.54
N TRP A 188 3.09 12.78 -5.49
CA TRP A 188 1.91 12.97 -6.34
C TRP A 188 0.59 12.83 -5.60
N VAL A 189 0.54 12.02 -4.53
CA VAL A 189 -0.69 11.81 -3.76
C VAL A 189 -1.08 13.11 -3.06
N GLU A 190 -0.09 13.85 -2.54
CA GLU A 190 -0.32 15.19 -1.99
C GLU A 190 -0.74 16.18 -3.08
N LYS A 191 -0.12 16.12 -4.27
CA LYS A 191 -0.49 16.99 -5.41
C LYS A 191 -1.95 16.81 -5.84
N TYR A 192 -2.45 15.57 -5.84
CA TYR A 192 -3.81 15.21 -6.28
C TYR A 192 -4.77 14.95 -5.10
N LYS A 193 -4.50 15.56 -3.94
CA LYS A 193 -5.30 15.36 -2.72
C LYS A 193 -6.77 15.72 -2.95
N SER A 194 -7.05 16.86 -3.57
CA SER A 194 -8.42 17.35 -3.77
C SER A 194 -9.25 16.39 -4.63
N GLU A 195 -8.64 15.80 -5.66
CA GLU A 195 -9.26 14.84 -6.54
C GLU A 195 -9.53 13.51 -5.83
N ILE A 196 -8.58 13.05 -4.99
CA ILE A 196 -8.76 11.85 -4.16
C ILE A 196 -9.90 12.06 -3.16
N GLU A 197 -9.92 13.21 -2.47
CA GLU A 197 -10.98 13.57 -1.52
C GLU A 197 -12.34 13.66 -2.22
N ALA A 198 -12.40 14.23 -3.42
CA ALA A 198 -13.62 14.28 -4.22
C ALA A 198 -14.11 12.88 -4.63
N CYS A 199 -13.21 11.96 -4.98
CA CYS A 199 -13.58 10.57 -5.29
C CYS A 199 -14.11 9.85 -4.05
N LEU A 200 -13.46 10.02 -2.89
CA LEU A 200 -13.93 9.45 -1.63
C LEU A 200 -15.29 10.00 -1.20
N GLY A 201 -15.55 11.29 -1.43
CA GLY A 201 -16.83 11.93 -1.14
C GLY A 201 -18.02 11.40 -1.97
N LYS A 202 -17.75 10.68 -3.08
CA LYS A 202 -18.79 9.99 -3.87
C LYS A 202 -19.22 8.66 -3.24
N ILE A 203 -18.49 8.14 -2.25
CA ILE A 203 -18.77 6.86 -1.61
C ILE A 203 -19.74 7.10 -0.45
N ASN A 204 -21.01 6.71 -0.63
CA ASN A 204 -22.14 7.10 0.23
C ASN A 204 -22.00 6.85 1.74
N TYR A 205 -21.17 5.89 2.18
CA TYR A 205 -20.98 5.59 3.61
C TYR A 205 -19.76 6.30 4.22
N ILE A 206 -18.97 7.04 3.45
CA ILE A 206 -17.81 7.78 3.95
C ILE A 206 -18.25 9.21 4.27
N ASN A 207 -18.31 9.54 5.55
CA ASN A 207 -18.70 10.86 6.05
C ASN A 207 -17.49 11.72 6.42
N HIS A 208 -16.37 11.08 6.75
CA HIS A 208 -15.18 11.75 7.25
C HIS A 208 -13.93 11.25 6.53
N ILE A 209 -13.03 12.18 6.19
CA ILE A 209 -11.72 11.88 5.62
C ILE A 209 -10.65 12.36 6.59
N ASN A 210 -9.75 11.46 6.97
CA ASN A 210 -8.60 11.74 7.82
C ASN A 210 -7.31 11.52 7.02
N TRP A 211 -6.64 12.62 6.66
CA TRP A 211 -5.40 12.60 5.89
C TRP A 211 -4.18 12.49 6.80
N ARG A 212 -3.44 11.38 6.69
CA ARG A 212 -2.27 11.03 7.51
C ARG A 212 -1.03 10.84 6.63
N PRO A 213 -0.31 11.92 6.27
CA PRO A 213 0.88 11.83 5.45
C PRO A 213 2.00 11.07 6.18
N SER A 214 2.69 10.19 5.46
CA SER A 214 3.86 9.47 5.96
C SER A 214 5.09 10.38 5.85
N VAL A 215 5.21 11.33 6.77
CA VAL A 215 6.20 12.42 6.76
C VAL A 215 7.62 11.93 6.45
N ASP A 216 8.07 10.86 7.10
CA ASP A 216 9.44 10.34 6.89
C ASP A 216 9.67 9.80 5.47
N ILE A 217 8.66 9.17 4.86
CA ILE A 217 8.75 8.67 3.49
C ILE A 217 8.63 9.83 2.50
N LEU A 218 7.77 10.81 2.77
CA LEU A 218 7.58 11.97 1.90
C LEU A 218 8.82 12.87 1.85
N LYS A 219 9.63 12.90 2.92
CA LYS A 219 10.96 13.54 2.90
C LYS A 219 11.90 12.91 1.86
N GLU A 220 11.85 11.59 1.69
CA GLU A 220 12.62 10.90 0.64
C GLU A 220 12.11 11.23 -0.77
N ASP A 221 10.84 11.62 -0.88
CA ASP A 221 10.21 12.12 -2.11
C ASP A 221 10.41 13.64 -2.32
N GLY A 222 11.15 14.31 -1.44
CA GLY A 222 11.52 15.73 -1.55
C GLY A 222 10.51 16.74 -0.97
N MET A 223 9.53 16.30 -0.19
CA MET A 223 8.54 17.17 0.48
C MET A 223 9.07 17.69 1.83
N ASN A 224 8.86 18.97 2.11
CA ASN A 224 9.28 19.58 3.40
C ASN A 224 8.14 19.56 4.42
N GLU A 225 8.48 19.65 5.72
CA GLU A 225 7.47 19.68 6.80
C GLU A 225 6.55 20.91 6.74
N SER A 226 6.99 22.02 6.13
CA SER A 226 6.15 23.20 5.87
C SER A 226 5.00 22.89 4.94
N ASP A 227 5.27 22.11 3.88
CA ASP A 227 4.30 21.74 2.83
C ASP A 227 3.20 20.82 3.40
N LEU A 228 3.50 20.13 4.51
CA LEU A 228 2.59 19.20 5.19
C LEU A 228 1.78 19.87 6.33
N LYS A 229 2.29 20.96 6.92
CA LYS A 229 1.65 21.64 8.07
C LYS A 229 0.45 22.51 7.70
N GLU A 230 0.40 23.08 6.49
CA GLU A 230 -0.73 23.92 6.04
C GLU A 230 -2.03 23.13 5.82
N MET A 231 -2.00 21.79 5.84
CA MET A 231 -3.11 20.94 5.41
C MET A 231 -3.94 20.29 6.54
N HIS A 232 -3.65 20.59 7.80
CA HIS A 232 -4.26 19.90 8.94
C HIS A 232 -5.40 20.70 9.58
N SER A 233 -6.55 20.68 8.92
CA SER A 233 -7.84 21.03 9.52
C SER A 233 -8.83 19.90 9.22
N SER A 234 -8.78 18.80 9.98
CA SER A 234 -9.80 17.75 9.88
C SER A 234 -10.65 17.73 11.15
N THR A 235 -11.95 17.98 11.00
CA THR A 235 -13.01 17.78 12.00
C THR A 235 -13.32 16.29 12.23
N CYS A 236 -12.32 15.42 12.14
CA CYS A 236 -12.50 13.98 12.24
C CYS A 236 -12.60 13.55 13.72
N PRO A 237 -13.51 12.64 14.08
CA PRO A 237 -13.59 12.12 15.44
C PRO A 237 -12.27 11.44 15.86
N GLU A 238 -11.81 11.65 17.09
CA GLU A 238 -10.55 11.05 17.56
C GLU A 238 -10.63 9.53 17.74
N ARG A 239 -11.85 9.03 17.99
CA ARG A 239 -12.17 7.61 18.14
C ARG A 239 -13.38 7.26 17.30
N THR A 240 -13.37 6.08 16.71
CA THR A 240 -14.51 5.53 15.98
C THR A 240 -14.76 4.09 16.42
N LYS A 241 -16.00 3.63 16.26
CA LYS A 241 -16.40 2.24 16.51
C LYS A 241 -16.56 1.53 15.18
N ILE A 242 -15.90 0.39 15.08
CA ILE A 242 -15.97 -0.48 13.90
C ILE A 242 -16.44 -1.87 14.31
N VAL A 243 -16.79 -2.67 13.32
CA VAL A 243 -17.06 -4.10 13.44
C VAL A 243 -16.15 -4.83 12.48
N GLU A 244 -15.51 -5.90 12.95
CA GLU A 244 -14.77 -6.86 12.13
C GLU A 244 -15.13 -8.27 12.60
N ASN A 245 -15.45 -9.18 11.67
CA ASN A 245 -15.87 -10.56 11.99
C ASN A 245 -17.02 -10.64 13.02
N GLY A 246 -17.90 -9.64 13.03
CA GLY A 246 -19.00 -9.51 14.00
C GLY A 246 -18.56 -9.12 15.42
N ILE A 247 -17.31 -8.70 15.62
CA ILE A 247 -16.77 -8.19 16.88
C ILE A 247 -16.64 -6.67 16.77
N GLY A 248 -17.15 -5.95 17.76
CA GLY A 248 -17.01 -4.50 17.85
C GLY A 248 -15.63 -4.09 18.36
N TYR A 249 -15.05 -3.03 17.78
CA TYR A 249 -13.81 -2.43 18.27
C TYR A 249 -13.95 -0.91 18.36
N THR A 250 -13.50 -0.34 19.46
CA THR A 250 -13.16 1.08 19.56
C THR A 250 -11.73 1.25 19.08
N ILE A 251 -11.53 2.11 18.07
CA ILE A 251 -10.20 2.41 17.53
C ILE A 251 -9.89 3.89 17.73
N SER A 252 -8.60 4.20 17.91
CA SER A 252 -8.11 5.58 17.92
C SER A 252 -7.46 5.89 16.58
N LEU A 253 -7.94 6.96 15.93
CA LEU A 253 -7.39 7.39 14.65
C LEU A 253 -5.99 8.03 14.79
N LYS A 254 -5.56 8.32 16.02
CA LYS A 254 -4.18 8.75 16.36
C LYS A 254 -3.25 7.56 16.67
N GLY A 255 -3.77 6.32 16.68
CA GLY A 255 -3.02 5.11 16.97
C GLY A 255 -1.95 4.76 15.91
N GLN A 256 -1.19 3.69 16.19
CA GLN A 256 -0.18 3.16 15.27
C GLN A 256 -0.78 2.78 13.91
N LYS A 257 0.04 2.85 12.85
CA LYS A 257 -0.41 2.78 11.43
C LYS A 257 -1.53 3.78 11.17
N THR A 258 -2.66 3.33 10.62
CA THR A 258 -3.89 4.10 10.35
C THR A 258 -4.89 4.07 11.51
N GLY A 259 -4.60 3.32 12.58
CA GLY A 259 -5.43 3.20 13.79
C GLY A 259 -5.89 1.76 14.09
N PHE A 260 -5.92 0.87 13.10
CA PHE A 260 -6.31 -0.53 13.25
C PHE A 260 -5.63 -1.42 12.19
N TYR A 261 -5.37 -2.69 12.53
CA TYR A 261 -4.64 -3.64 11.69
C TYR A 261 -5.60 -4.51 10.87
N ALA A 262 -6.17 -3.96 9.80
CA ALA A 262 -7.10 -4.69 8.92
C ALA A 262 -6.42 -5.87 8.18
N ASP A 263 -5.10 -5.84 8.02
CA ASP A 263 -4.31 -6.88 7.36
C ASP A 263 -4.34 -8.25 8.05
N GLN A 264 -4.70 -8.30 9.33
CA GLN A 264 -4.79 -9.54 10.11
C GLN A 264 -6.21 -10.11 10.21
N ARG A 265 -7.22 -9.52 9.53
CA ARG A 265 -8.66 -9.90 9.67
C ARG A 265 -8.91 -11.41 9.54
N GLU A 266 -8.43 -12.03 8.47
CA GLU A 266 -8.67 -13.45 8.19
C GLU A 266 -7.85 -14.36 9.12
N ASN A 267 -6.69 -13.87 9.58
CA ASN A 267 -5.88 -14.60 10.56
C ASN A 267 -6.57 -14.59 11.93
N ARG A 268 -7.16 -13.45 12.33
CA ARG A 268 -8.01 -13.34 13.52
C ARG A 268 -9.25 -14.22 13.43
N GLN A 269 -9.95 -14.19 12.30
CA GLN A 269 -11.10 -15.05 12.05
C GLN A 269 -10.72 -16.53 12.17
N PHE A 270 -9.58 -16.93 11.60
CA PHE A 270 -9.13 -18.32 11.65
C PHE A 270 -8.89 -18.78 13.10
N ILE A 271 -8.28 -17.96 13.96
CA ILE A 271 -8.12 -18.26 15.39
C ILE A 271 -9.46 -18.56 16.07
N SER A 272 -10.51 -17.80 15.76
CA SER A 272 -11.86 -18.05 16.28
C SER A 272 -12.34 -19.47 15.98
N THR A 273 -12.05 -20.00 14.78
CA THR A 273 -12.51 -21.34 14.35
C THR A 273 -11.84 -22.51 15.07
N ILE A 274 -10.72 -22.28 15.76
CA ILE A 274 -9.92 -23.34 16.39
C ILE A 274 -9.78 -23.17 17.91
N SER A 275 -10.48 -22.21 18.52
CA SER A 275 -10.26 -21.84 19.93
C SER A 275 -11.22 -22.49 20.93
N ASP A 276 -12.24 -23.24 20.47
CA ASP A 276 -13.30 -23.77 21.34
C ASP A 276 -12.77 -24.62 22.50
N GLY A 277 -13.11 -24.24 23.73
CA GLY A 277 -12.69 -24.94 24.95
C GLY A 277 -11.19 -24.84 25.29
N LEU A 278 -10.40 -24.06 24.55
CA LEU A 278 -8.94 -24.00 24.70
C LEU A 278 -8.46 -22.82 25.54
N LYS A 279 -7.28 -22.96 26.18
CA LYS A 279 -6.57 -21.84 26.83
C LYS A 279 -5.65 -21.15 25.82
N VAL A 280 -5.82 -19.84 25.62
CA VAL A 280 -5.12 -19.06 24.60
C VAL A 280 -4.22 -17.99 25.22
N LEU A 281 -3.00 -17.84 24.71
CA LEU A 281 -2.07 -16.76 25.03
C LEU A 281 -1.85 -15.89 23.79
N ASP A 282 -2.14 -14.60 23.89
CA ASP A 282 -1.97 -13.60 22.83
C ASP A 282 -0.82 -12.65 23.21
N LEU A 283 0.36 -12.84 22.61
CA LEU A 283 1.56 -12.04 22.88
C LEU A 283 1.66 -10.89 21.87
N CYS A 284 1.94 -9.68 22.38
CA CYS A 284 1.86 -8.43 21.63
C CYS A 284 0.43 -8.17 21.13
N CYS A 285 -0.55 -8.34 22.03
CA CYS A 285 -1.97 -8.38 21.67
C CYS A 285 -2.57 -7.04 21.21
N TYR A 286 -1.85 -5.92 21.41
CA TYR A 286 -2.33 -4.57 21.14
C TYR A 286 -3.73 -4.35 21.76
N SER A 287 -4.72 -3.95 20.95
CA SER A 287 -6.11 -3.73 21.36
C SER A 287 -6.96 -5.02 21.47
N GLY A 288 -6.31 -6.18 21.59
CA GLY A 288 -6.94 -7.47 21.85
C GLY A 288 -7.53 -8.16 20.61
N GLY A 289 -7.04 -7.87 19.40
CA GLY A 289 -7.62 -8.37 18.16
C GLY A 289 -7.77 -9.90 18.12
N PHE A 290 -6.67 -10.63 18.32
CA PHE A 290 -6.69 -12.09 18.37
C PHE A 290 -7.39 -12.61 19.62
N ALA A 291 -7.10 -12.02 20.78
CA ALA A 291 -7.72 -12.39 22.04
C ALA A 291 -9.26 -12.37 22.00
N LEU A 292 -9.87 -11.32 21.46
CA LEU A 292 -11.32 -11.19 21.32
C LEU A 292 -11.90 -12.22 20.34
N ASN A 293 -11.20 -12.49 19.23
CA ASN A 293 -11.61 -13.54 18.29
C ASN A 293 -11.55 -14.94 18.92
N ALA A 294 -10.52 -15.22 19.72
CA ALA A 294 -10.41 -16.48 20.45
C ALA A 294 -11.58 -16.67 21.43
N VAL A 295 -11.94 -15.64 22.21
CA VAL A 295 -13.12 -15.72 23.11
C VAL A 295 -14.41 -15.92 22.33
N ARG A 296 -14.60 -15.18 21.23
CA ARG A 296 -15.77 -15.30 20.35
C ARG A 296 -15.90 -16.70 19.74
N GLY A 297 -14.77 -17.37 19.53
CA GLY A 297 -14.63 -18.74 19.06
C GLY A 297 -14.75 -19.82 20.13
N GLY A 298 -15.03 -19.46 21.39
CA GLY A 298 -15.28 -20.42 22.46
C GLY A 298 -14.11 -20.69 23.40
N ALA A 299 -13.00 -19.93 23.33
CA ALA A 299 -11.85 -20.10 24.24
C ALA A 299 -12.25 -20.13 25.72
N LEU A 300 -11.74 -21.10 26.47
CA LEU A 300 -12.01 -21.25 27.90
C LEU A 300 -11.47 -20.07 28.70
N ASN A 301 -10.23 -19.67 28.41
CA ASN A 301 -9.58 -18.51 29.00
C ASN A 301 -8.55 -17.95 28.02
N VAL A 302 -8.49 -16.62 27.91
CA VAL A 302 -7.53 -15.91 27.08
C VAL A 302 -6.70 -14.95 27.92
N THR A 303 -5.39 -14.97 27.74
CA THR A 303 -4.46 -14.00 28.34
C THR A 303 -3.79 -13.19 27.25
N GLY A 304 -3.95 -11.86 27.27
CA GLY A 304 -3.29 -10.93 26.35
C GLY A 304 -2.17 -10.16 27.04
N ILE A 305 -1.00 -10.09 26.39
CA ILE A 305 0.19 -9.40 26.90
C ILE A 305 0.59 -8.30 25.93
N ASP A 306 0.76 -7.08 26.43
CA ASP A 306 1.30 -5.95 25.65
C ASP A 306 2.07 -4.97 26.55
N THR A 307 3.00 -4.21 25.98
CA THR A 307 3.76 -3.20 26.74
C THR A 307 3.02 -1.86 26.79
N SER A 308 2.09 -1.61 25.85
CA SER A 308 1.35 -0.37 25.73
C SER A 308 0.11 -0.35 26.62
N LEU A 309 0.14 0.48 27.67
CA LEU A 309 -1.01 0.65 28.55
C LEU A 309 -2.25 1.16 27.79
N LEU A 310 -2.06 2.12 26.88
CA LEU A 310 -3.14 2.67 26.05
C LEU A 310 -3.79 1.60 25.16
N ALA A 311 -3.01 0.64 24.64
CA ALA A 311 -3.55 -0.46 23.85
C ALA A 311 -4.38 -1.43 24.72
N LEU A 312 -3.91 -1.73 25.93
CA LEU A 312 -4.62 -2.59 26.87
C LEU A 312 -5.89 -1.93 27.43
N GLU A 313 -5.91 -0.61 27.58
CA GLU A 313 -7.13 0.14 27.93
C GLU A 313 -8.18 0.00 26.81
N LEU A 314 -7.78 0.18 25.55
CA LEU A 314 -8.66 -0.09 24.41
C LEU A 314 -9.12 -1.55 24.36
N ALA A 315 -8.23 -2.50 24.67
CA ALA A 315 -8.59 -3.92 24.71
C ALA A 315 -9.66 -4.22 25.77
N LYS A 316 -9.56 -3.60 26.95
CA LYS A 316 -10.58 -3.69 28.01
C LYS A 316 -11.89 -3.02 27.61
N GLU A 317 -11.85 -1.86 26.97
CA GLU A 317 -13.04 -1.23 26.39
C GLU A 317 -13.73 -2.15 25.37
N ASN A 318 -12.95 -2.85 24.53
CA ASN A 318 -13.48 -3.79 23.54
C ASN A 318 -14.12 -5.04 24.17
N VAL A 319 -13.61 -5.53 25.31
CA VAL A 319 -14.26 -6.60 26.08
C VAL A 319 -15.67 -6.18 26.52
N LEU A 320 -15.78 -4.98 27.09
CA LEU A 320 -17.06 -4.43 27.53
C LEU A 320 -18.01 -4.19 26.35
N LEU A 321 -17.49 -3.66 25.24
CA LEU A 321 -18.26 -3.40 24.01
C LEU A 321 -18.92 -4.66 23.46
N ASN A 322 -18.27 -5.81 23.58
CA ASN A 322 -18.76 -7.09 23.09
C ASN A 322 -19.52 -7.91 24.15
N SER A 323 -19.79 -7.34 25.32
CA SER A 323 -20.45 -8.03 26.44
C SER A 323 -19.75 -9.35 26.81
N ILE A 324 -18.42 -9.40 26.67
CA ILE A 324 -17.62 -10.57 27.02
C ILE A 324 -17.42 -10.60 28.53
N ASP A 325 -17.61 -11.78 29.14
CA ASP A 325 -17.31 -12.01 30.55
C ASP A 325 -15.83 -11.70 30.85
N PRO A 326 -15.52 -10.70 31.72
CA PRO A 326 -14.16 -10.39 32.12
C PRO A 326 -13.41 -11.56 32.78
N GLY A 327 -14.13 -12.57 33.30
CA GLY A 327 -13.51 -13.79 33.83
C GLY A 327 -12.86 -14.68 32.76
N ARG A 328 -13.25 -14.53 31.48
CA ARG A 328 -12.73 -15.33 30.36
C ARG A 328 -11.52 -14.72 29.68
N ILE A 329 -11.22 -13.44 29.92
CA ILE A 329 -10.15 -12.73 29.23
C ILE A 329 -9.44 -11.76 30.16
N SER A 330 -8.12 -11.86 30.23
CA SER A 330 -7.27 -10.98 31.03
C SER A 330 -6.19 -10.31 30.18
N PHE A 331 -5.83 -9.09 30.57
CA PHE A 331 -4.84 -8.27 29.87
C PHE A 331 -3.78 -7.79 30.87
N LEU A 332 -2.51 -8.07 30.58
CA LEU A 332 -1.39 -7.76 31.46
C LEU A 332 -0.39 -6.86 30.74
N LYS A 333 0.04 -5.79 31.44
CA LYS A 333 1.07 -4.88 30.96
C LYS A 333 2.45 -5.44 31.29
N GLU A 334 3.08 -6.11 30.35
CA GLU A 334 4.40 -6.72 30.54
C GLU A 334 5.14 -6.86 29.21
N ASP A 335 6.46 -6.95 29.25
CA ASP A 335 7.24 -7.37 28.07
C ASP A 335 6.96 -8.84 27.77
N ALA A 336 6.73 -9.17 26.49
CA ALA A 336 6.38 -10.53 26.08
C ALA A 336 7.49 -11.55 26.45
N THR A 337 8.77 -11.18 26.35
CA THR A 337 9.88 -12.08 26.67
C THR A 337 9.95 -12.34 28.18
N GLU A 338 9.81 -11.29 28.98
CA GLU A 338 9.84 -11.41 30.45
C GLU A 338 8.63 -12.18 30.98
N TYR A 339 7.44 -11.90 30.47
CA TYR A 339 6.24 -12.67 30.80
C TYR A 339 6.43 -14.15 30.49
N MET A 340 6.95 -14.48 29.30
CA MET A 340 7.15 -15.87 28.90
C MET A 340 8.15 -16.59 29.80
N LYS A 341 9.26 -15.94 30.18
CA LYS A 341 10.24 -16.51 31.13
C LYS A 341 9.60 -16.75 32.49
N GLY A 342 8.81 -15.79 33.00
CA GLY A 342 8.10 -15.93 34.27
C GLY A 342 7.09 -17.09 34.22
N ALA A 343 6.32 -17.21 33.13
CA ALA A 343 5.36 -18.29 32.92
C ALA A 343 6.04 -19.67 32.86
N LEU A 344 7.22 -19.77 32.23
CA LEU A 344 8.02 -20.99 32.23
C LEU A 344 8.46 -21.39 33.65
N LEU A 345 8.90 -20.43 34.48
CA LEU A 345 9.26 -20.69 35.88
C LEU A 345 8.06 -21.16 36.72
N ARG A 346 6.84 -20.71 36.38
CA ARG A 346 5.59 -21.15 37.00
C ARG A 346 5.04 -22.47 36.42
N ASN A 347 5.74 -23.09 35.47
CA ASN A 347 5.28 -24.28 34.73
C ASN A 347 3.90 -24.08 34.06
N GLU A 348 3.62 -22.86 33.60
CA GLU A 348 2.39 -22.57 32.87
C GLU A 348 2.49 -23.00 31.41
N SER A 349 1.37 -23.41 30.82
CA SER A 349 1.28 -23.74 29.40
C SER A 349 -0.10 -23.42 28.84
N TRP A 350 -0.17 -23.28 27.52
CA TRP A 350 -1.36 -22.92 26.76
C TRP A 350 -1.59 -23.88 25.59
N ASP A 351 -2.85 -24.04 25.20
CA ASP A 351 -3.24 -24.87 24.07
C ASP A 351 -2.96 -24.15 22.74
N ILE A 352 -3.16 -22.83 22.71
CA ILE A 352 -2.80 -21.95 21.59
C ILE A 352 -1.94 -20.80 22.11
N VAL A 353 -0.79 -20.58 21.47
CA VAL A 353 0.03 -19.37 21.64
C VAL A 353 0.03 -18.58 20.35
N ILE A 354 -0.19 -17.28 20.43
CA ILE A 354 -0.21 -16.34 19.32
C ILE A 354 0.90 -15.33 19.54
N ILE A 355 1.66 -15.04 18.49
CA ILE A 355 2.72 -14.04 18.54
C ILE A 355 2.73 -13.16 17.29
N ASP A 356 2.38 -11.90 17.48
CA ASP A 356 2.40 -10.87 16.44
C ASP A 356 3.31 -9.70 16.82
N PRO A 357 4.64 -9.88 16.77
CA PRO A 357 5.57 -8.86 17.23
C PRO A 357 5.61 -7.66 16.27
N PRO A 358 6.03 -6.48 16.75
CA PRO A 358 6.28 -5.34 15.87
C PRO A 358 7.35 -5.67 14.81
N LYS A 359 7.50 -4.79 13.80
CA LYS A 359 8.48 -4.98 12.72
C LYS A 359 9.92 -5.02 13.27
N LEU A 360 10.43 -6.23 13.53
CA LEU A 360 11.81 -6.43 14.02
C LEU A 360 12.88 -6.24 12.93
N ALA A 361 12.51 -6.43 11.65
CA ALA A 361 13.40 -6.30 10.50
C ALA A 361 12.84 -5.31 9.46
N PRO A 362 12.90 -3.99 9.68
CA PRO A 362 12.34 -3.03 8.73
C PRO A 362 13.07 -3.02 7.38
N THR A 363 14.36 -3.41 7.34
CA THR A 363 15.18 -3.43 6.11
C THR A 363 15.95 -4.74 5.95
N LYS A 364 16.37 -5.03 4.72
CA LYS A 364 17.23 -6.20 4.41
C LYS A 364 18.54 -6.21 5.21
N LYS A 365 19.10 -5.03 5.53
CA LYS A 365 20.33 -4.89 6.33
C LYS A 365 20.15 -5.40 7.76
N VAL A 366 18.98 -5.19 8.36
CA VAL A 366 18.65 -5.58 9.74
C VAL A 366 18.18 -7.04 9.83
N LEU A 367 17.89 -7.69 8.70
CA LEU A 367 17.34 -9.05 8.66
C LEU A 367 18.20 -10.07 9.41
N HIS A 368 19.53 -9.99 9.30
CA HIS A 368 20.42 -10.95 9.93
C HIS A 368 20.39 -10.87 11.46
N SER A 369 20.48 -9.66 12.03
CA SER A 369 20.39 -9.45 13.48
C SER A 369 18.98 -9.75 14.02
N ALA A 370 17.94 -9.38 13.28
CA ALA A 370 16.55 -9.66 13.64
C ALA A 370 16.21 -11.16 13.65
N SER A 371 16.89 -11.96 12.83
CA SER A 371 16.68 -13.42 12.80
C SER A 371 16.94 -14.08 14.16
N GLY A 372 17.95 -13.59 14.91
CA GLY A 372 18.23 -14.07 16.26
C GLY A 372 17.12 -13.74 17.25
N MET A 373 16.55 -12.53 17.16
CA MET A 373 15.43 -12.09 18.00
C MET A 373 14.17 -12.91 17.71
N TYR A 374 13.79 -13.06 16.43
CA TYR A 374 12.67 -13.93 16.05
C TYR A 374 12.86 -15.36 16.53
N ARG A 375 14.07 -15.91 16.42
CA ARG A 375 14.38 -17.28 16.85
C ARG A 375 14.22 -17.43 18.36
N ASN A 376 14.75 -16.50 19.15
CA ASN A 376 14.63 -16.54 20.61
C ASN A 376 13.17 -16.43 21.06
N LEU A 377 12.45 -15.46 20.51
CA LEU A 377 11.06 -15.19 20.85
C LEU A 377 10.16 -16.38 20.54
N ASN A 378 10.29 -16.98 19.35
CA ASN A 378 9.52 -18.17 18.98
C ASN A 378 9.92 -19.41 19.79
N SER A 379 11.19 -19.53 20.22
CA SER A 379 11.62 -20.64 21.08
C SER A 379 10.90 -20.62 22.44
N LEU A 380 10.78 -19.44 23.06
CA LEU A 380 10.03 -19.28 24.31
C LEU A 380 8.55 -19.60 24.11
N ALA A 381 7.93 -19.10 23.05
CA ALA A 381 6.54 -19.38 22.72
C ALA A 381 6.28 -20.89 22.52
N MET A 382 7.19 -21.59 21.83
CA MET A 382 7.12 -23.05 21.65
C MET A 382 7.25 -23.81 22.98
N GLN A 383 8.05 -23.32 23.93
CA GLN A 383 8.18 -23.96 25.25
C GLN A 383 6.88 -23.83 26.07
N LEU A 384 6.17 -22.70 25.96
CA LEU A 384 4.87 -22.45 26.59
C LEU A 384 3.70 -23.13 25.91
N THR A 385 3.87 -23.53 24.65
CA THR A 385 2.84 -24.28 23.92
C THR A 385 2.81 -25.72 24.44
N LYS A 386 1.63 -26.21 24.82
CA LYS A 386 1.44 -27.62 25.23
C LYS A 386 1.91 -28.57 24.15
N ARG A 387 2.31 -29.79 24.54
CA ARG A 387 2.59 -30.86 23.57
C ARG A 387 1.31 -31.17 22.76
N GLY A 388 1.44 -31.11 21.44
CA GLY A 388 0.31 -31.22 20.51
C GLY A 388 -0.48 -29.92 20.30
N GLY A 389 -0.17 -28.85 21.04
CA GLY A 389 -0.81 -27.55 20.92
C GLY A 389 -0.36 -26.77 19.68
N LEU A 390 -0.89 -25.56 19.55
CA LEU A 390 -0.74 -24.72 18.37
C LEU A 390 0.04 -23.43 18.68
N LEU A 391 0.92 -23.05 17.77
CA LEU A 391 1.61 -21.76 17.78
C LEU A 391 1.31 -21.04 16.47
N MET A 392 0.64 -19.89 16.53
CA MET A 392 0.51 -18.98 15.40
C MET A 392 1.53 -17.85 15.55
N THR A 393 2.37 -17.67 14.55
CA THR A 393 3.47 -16.68 14.58
C THR A 393 3.48 -15.82 13.32
N CYS A 394 3.63 -14.52 13.52
CA CYS A 394 3.55 -13.52 12.46
C CYS A 394 4.89 -12.80 12.24
N SER A 395 5.08 -12.32 11.03
CA SER A 395 6.09 -11.32 10.69
C SER A 395 5.49 -10.29 9.74
N CYS A 396 5.42 -9.04 10.19
CA CYS A 396 5.03 -7.90 9.36
C CYS A 396 6.22 -7.23 8.63
N SER A 397 7.36 -7.94 8.51
CA SER A 397 8.53 -7.47 7.79
C SER A 397 8.51 -7.92 6.33
N GLY A 398 8.52 -6.97 5.40
CA GLY A 398 8.73 -7.24 3.98
C GLY A 398 10.03 -7.98 3.72
N ALA A 399 11.12 -7.64 4.43
CA ALA A 399 12.41 -8.32 4.26
C ALA A 399 12.35 -9.81 4.66
N VAL A 400 11.61 -10.15 5.73
CA VAL A 400 11.42 -11.55 6.15
C VAL A 400 10.51 -12.29 5.17
N THR A 401 9.38 -11.68 4.80
CA THR A 401 8.39 -12.27 3.88
C THR A 401 9.02 -12.55 2.51
N GLN A 402 9.67 -11.55 1.91
CA GLN A 402 10.27 -11.66 0.57
C GLN A 402 11.48 -12.59 0.52
N SER A 403 12.21 -12.78 1.64
CA SER A 403 13.36 -13.69 1.66
C SER A 403 12.99 -15.16 1.85
N GLY A 404 11.75 -15.46 2.29
CA GLY A 404 11.31 -16.82 2.59
C GLY A 404 12.03 -17.47 3.78
N ILE A 405 12.84 -16.71 4.54
CA ILE A 405 13.70 -17.26 5.60
C ILE A 405 12.94 -17.64 6.87
N PHE A 406 11.69 -17.20 7.02
CA PHE A 406 10.94 -17.30 8.26
C PHE A 406 10.80 -18.75 8.76
N LEU A 407 10.47 -19.70 7.87
CA LEU A 407 10.40 -21.12 8.23
C LEU A 407 11.74 -21.66 8.76
N ARG A 408 12.87 -21.23 8.19
CA ARG A 408 14.19 -21.63 8.68
C ARG A 408 14.48 -21.07 10.08
N ILE A 409 14.04 -19.84 10.35
CA ILE A 409 14.11 -19.24 11.68
C ILE A 409 13.28 -20.07 12.68
N LEU A 410 12.06 -20.45 12.31
CA LEU A 410 11.16 -21.26 13.14
C LEU A 410 11.72 -22.66 13.39
N GLN A 411 12.35 -23.29 12.40
CA GLN A 411 13.05 -24.56 12.58
C GLN A 411 14.20 -24.44 13.58
N GLY A 412 14.97 -23.35 13.51
CA GLY A 412 16.02 -23.06 14.49
C GLY A 412 15.45 -22.82 15.91
N ALA A 413 14.30 -22.15 16.01
CA ALA A 413 13.61 -21.92 17.28
C ALA A 413 13.12 -23.23 17.91
N ALA A 414 12.55 -24.13 17.10
CA ALA A 414 12.11 -25.45 17.54
C ALA A 414 13.26 -26.30 18.10
N SER A 415 14.41 -26.29 17.42
CA SER A 415 15.62 -26.97 17.90
C SER A 415 16.11 -26.38 19.24
N MET A 416 16.06 -25.06 19.42
CA MET A 416 16.43 -24.42 20.68
C MET A 416 15.45 -24.74 21.81
N ALA A 417 14.16 -24.87 21.50
CA ALA A 417 13.11 -25.21 22.45
C ALA A 417 13.06 -26.71 22.80
N GLY A 418 13.84 -27.56 22.10
CA GLY A 418 13.74 -29.01 22.22
C GLY A 418 12.39 -29.56 21.75
N ARG A 419 11.75 -28.92 20.78
CA ARG A 419 10.43 -29.26 20.24
C ARG A 419 10.50 -29.66 18.77
N LYS A 420 9.48 -30.40 18.31
CA LYS A 420 9.22 -30.63 16.88
C LYS A 420 8.04 -29.79 16.45
N ILE A 421 8.11 -29.26 15.22
CA ILE A 421 7.04 -28.44 14.65
C ILE A 421 6.52 -29.03 13.34
N THR A 422 5.24 -28.78 13.04
CA THR A 422 4.62 -29.11 11.75
C THR A 422 3.81 -27.92 11.28
N VAL A 423 4.03 -27.48 10.04
CA VAL A 423 3.27 -26.37 9.44
C VAL A 423 1.88 -26.86 9.09
N LEU A 424 0.85 -26.19 9.62
CA LEU A 424 -0.55 -26.48 9.36
C LEU A 424 -1.17 -25.46 8.38
N ARG A 425 -0.73 -24.21 8.46
CA ARG A 425 -1.23 -23.13 7.61
C ARG A 425 -0.12 -22.10 7.38
N GLN A 426 -0.05 -21.59 6.15
CA GLN A 426 0.69 -20.38 5.81
C GLN A 426 -0.30 -19.40 5.17
N SER A 427 -0.27 -18.15 5.61
CA SER A 427 -1.11 -17.09 5.07
C SER A 427 -0.37 -15.75 5.08
N GLY A 428 -0.95 -14.78 4.37
CA GLY A 428 -0.46 -13.41 4.33
C GLY A 428 -1.47 -12.43 4.90
N ALA A 429 -1.41 -11.20 4.38
CA ALA A 429 -2.37 -10.16 4.66
C ALA A 429 -3.76 -10.51 4.09
N ALA A 430 -4.77 -9.83 4.62
CA ALA A 430 -6.15 -9.91 4.21
C ALA A 430 -6.37 -9.65 2.71
N CYS A 431 -7.45 -10.19 2.12
CA CYS A 431 -7.68 -10.15 0.66
C CYS A 431 -7.94 -8.75 0.10
N ASP A 432 -8.31 -7.79 0.96
CA ASP A 432 -8.41 -6.36 0.67
C ASP A 432 -7.03 -5.65 0.67
N HIS A 433 -5.95 -6.40 0.87
CA HIS A 433 -4.55 -5.98 0.68
C HIS A 433 -3.96 -6.68 -0.55
N PRO A 434 -4.47 -6.41 -1.77
CA PRO A 434 -4.03 -7.07 -2.98
C PRO A 434 -2.54 -6.82 -3.23
N ILE A 435 -1.89 -7.78 -3.86
CA ILE A 435 -0.48 -7.71 -4.28
C ILE A 435 -0.48 -7.74 -5.80
N ASP A 436 0.18 -6.76 -6.41
CA ASP A 436 0.46 -6.77 -7.84
C ASP A 436 1.55 -7.82 -8.13
N PRO A 437 1.31 -8.85 -8.97
CA PRO A 437 2.32 -9.83 -9.34
C PRO A 437 3.58 -9.21 -9.96
N SER A 438 3.45 -8.04 -10.60
CA SER A 438 4.57 -7.29 -11.18
C SER A 438 5.36 -6.50 -10.13
N TYR A 439 4.87 -6.47 -8.88
CA TYR A 439 5.52 -5.87 -7.71
C TYR A 439 5.43 -6.78 -6.48
N PRO A 440 6.14 -7.93 -6.47
CA PRO A 440 6.10 -8.90 -5.37
C PRO A 440 6.60 -8.32 -4.04
N GLU A 441 7.37 -7.23 -4.07
CA GLU A 441 7.80 -6.49 -2.88
C GLU A 441 6.64 -5.94 -2.05
N GLY A 442 5.44 -5.83 -2.62
CA GLY A 442 4.20 -5.49 -1.89
C GLY A 442 3.84 -6.52 -0.82
N ALA A 443 4.34 -7.76 -0.89
CA ALA A 443 4.14 -8.77 0.14
C ALA A 443 4.94 -8.43 1.41
N TYR A 444 4.24 -8.14 2.51
CA TYR A 444 4.88 -7.72 3.76
C TYR A 444 4.50 -8.53 5.01
N LEU A 445 3.40 -9.29 4.97
CA LEU A 445 2.89 -10.05 6.10
C LEU A 445 3.02 -11.54 5.82
N THR A 446 3.65 -12.27 6.75
CA THR A 446 3.66 -13.73 6.80
C THR A 446 3.06 -14.18 8.12
N ASN A 447 2.10 -15.09 8.08
CA ASN A 447 1.51 -15.75 9.25
C ASN A 447 1.65 -17.27 9.07
N ILE A 448 2.16 -17.95 10.09
CA ILE A 448 2.36 -19.40 10.08
C ILE A 448 1.72 -20.01 11.32
N LEU A 449 0.82 -20.98 11.11
CA LEU A 449 0.31 -21.83 12.16
C LEU A 449 1.13 -23.13 12.21
N LEU A 450 1.64 -23.44 13.39
CA LEU A 450 2.42 -24.62 13.69
C LEU A 450 1.70 -25.49 14.71
N ARG A 451 1.77 -26.81 14.54
CA ARG A 451 1.62 -27.76 15.66
C ARG A 451 2.96 -27.92 16.36
N VAL A 452 2.99 -27.84 17.68
CA VAL A 452 4.20 -28.02 18.50
C VAL A 452 4.12 -29.36 19.23
N SER A 453 5.18 -30.18 19.19
CA SER A 453 5.24 -31.52 19.80
C SER A 453 6.49 -31.72 20.65
#